data_AF-A0A2E4CWA3-F1
#
_entry.id   AF-A0A2E4CWA3-F1
#
_cell.length_a   1.000
_cell.length_b   1.000
_cell.length_c   1.000
_cell.angle_alpha   90.00
_cell.angle_beta   90.00
_cell.angle_gamma   90.00
#
_symmetry.space_group_name_H-M   'P 1'
#
loop_
_entity.id
_entity.type
_entity.pdbx_description
1 polymer ?
#
loop_
_entity_poly.entity_id
_entity_poly.type
_entity_poly.pdbx_seq_one_letter_code
_entity_poly.pdbx_strand_id
1 'polypeptide(L)'
;MFTEAKELAQSKGKGLMMIGDPCSGNYFQFMSSLFPNCEHGDVTVDLGGCDDCKRMDINDMSAWNEFEDGAFVVMETGVLGFSKDPEKVLGQIRRVSGGDFLSAGGNRGLLWEMYLYKTYSKELIYSMDPFDSRVDVYYSGIRLGRKGSFRLKF
;
A
#
# COMPACT_ATOMS: atom_id res chain seq x y z
N MET A 1 -0.68 -13.30 -0.39
CA MET A 1 -0.74 -12.05 -1.17
C MET A 1 0.61 -11.59 -1.73
N PHE A 2 1.70 -11.41 -0.96
CA PHE A 2 3.00 -11.04 -1.59
C PHE A 2 3.51 -12.10 -2.59
N THR A 3 3.52 -13.37 -2.19
CA THR A 3 3.88 -14.48 -3.09
C THR A 3 3.04 -14.48 -4.37
N GLU A 4 1.73 -14.25 -4.26
CA GLU A 4 0.83 -14.18 -5.41
C GLU A 4 1.14 -12.99 -6.32
N ALA A 5 1.46 -11.81 -5.76
CA ALA A 5 1.86 -10.65 -6.53
C ALA A 5 3.17 -10.90 -7.29
N LYS A 6 4.13 -11.58 -6.63
CA LYS A 6 5.41 -11.96 -7.22
C LYS A 6 5.24 -12.97 -8.36
N GLU A 7 4.44 -14.02 -8.16
CA GLU A 7 4.12 -14.99 -9.19
C GLU A 7 3.39 -14.34 -10.37
N LEU A 8 2.45 -13.43 -10.09
CA LEU A 8 1.74 -12.66 -11.12
C LEU A 8 2.71 -11.80 -11.94
N ALA A 9 3.60 -11.06 -11.27
CA ALA A 9 4.62 -10.24 -11.92
C ALA A 9 5.51 -11.07 -12.85
N GLN A 10 6.01 -12.20 -12.35
CA GLN A 10 6.82 -13.14 -13.14
C GLN A 10 6.05 -13.68 -14.35
N SER A 11 4.80 -14.12 -14.16
CA SER A 11 3.98 -14.68 -15.24
C SER A 11 3.67 -13.66 -16.35
N LYS A 12 3.61 -12.37 -16.01
CA LYS A 12 3.30 -11.27 -16.93
C LYS A 12 4.54 -10.55 -17.47
N GLY A 13 5.74 -10.92 -17.01
CA GLY A 13 6.98 -10.24 -17.37
C GLY A 13 7.03 -8.78 -16.92
N LYS A 14 6.36 -8.45 -15.80
CA LYS A 14 6.33 -7.12 -15.20
C LYS A 14 7.22 -7.07 -13.96
N GLY A 15 7.67 -5.87 -13.58
CA GLY A 15 8.29 -5.67 -12.28
C GLY A 15 7.26 -5.77 -11.14
N LEU A 16 7.70 -6.14 -9.94
CA LEU A 16 6.90 -6.06 -8.72
C LEU A 16 7.16 -4.73 -8.02
N MET A 17 6.14 -3.88 -7.89
CA MET A 17 6.18 -2.68 -7.07
C MET A 17 5.51 -2.96 -5.72
N MET A 18 6.28 -2.91 -4.64
CA MET A 18 5.79 -3.03 -3.28
C MET A 18 5.57 -1.63 -2.69
N ILE A 19 4.33 -1.30 -2.32
CA ILE A 19 3.97 -0.05 -1.63
C ILE A 19 3.61 -0.42 -0.19
N GLY A 20 4.56 -0.28 0.71
CA GLY A 20 4.45 -0.89 2.03
C GLY A 20 5.55 -0.40 2.96
N ASP A 21 5.41 -0.73 4.23
CA ASP A 21 6.49 -0.61 5.20
C ASP A 21 7.01 -2.01 5.57
N PRO A 22 7.66 -2.74 4.63
CA PRO A 22 8.10 -4.12 4.87
C PRO A 22 9.22 -4.20 5.91
N CYS A 23 9.90 -3.09 6.19
CA CYS A 23 11.08 -3.04 7.05
C CYS A 23 10.81 -2.49 8.46
N SER A 24 9.81 -1.62 8.63
CA SER A 24 9.46 -1.01 9.92
C SER A 24 7.98 -1.15 10.32
N GLY A 25 7.14 -1.75 9.49
CA GLY A 25 5.68 -1.76 9.64
C GLY A 25 5.08 -2.64 10.75
N ASN A 26 5.90 -3.28 11.60
CA ASN A 26 5.36 -3.95 12.78
C ASN A 26 4.94 -2.92 13.84
N TYR A 27 3.75 -3.11 14.41
CA TYR A 27 3.15 -2.31 15.49
C TYR A 27 4.11 -2.02 16.67
N PHE A 28 5.14 -2.85 16.81
CA PHE A 28 6.28 -2.64 17.68
C PHE A 28 7.54 -2.50 16.81
N GLN A 29 8.02 -1.27 16.60
CA GLN A 29 9.30 -0.99 15.93
C GLN A 29 10.50 -1.75 16.55
N PHE A 30 10.39 -2.21 17.81
CA PHE A 30 11.42 -3.02 18.45
C PHE A 30 11.44 -4.49 17.97
N MET A 31 10.35 -4.98 17.38
CA MET A 31 10.22 -6.37 16.91
C MET A 31 10.61 -6.54 15.44
N SER A 32 10.54 -5.47 14.64
CA SER A 32 10.96 -5.49 13.22
C SER A 32 12.46 -5.72 13.04
N SER A 33 13.30 -5.36 14.01
CA SER A 33 14.75 -5.65 13.98
C SER A 33 15.09 -7.12 14.26
N LEU A 34 14.20 -7.86 14.94
CA LEU A 34 14.40 -9.27 15.31
C LEU A 34 13.80 -10.24 14.29
N PHE A 35 12.80 -9.79 13.52
CA PHE A 35 12.14 -10.57 12.46
C PHE A 35 11.87 -9.67 11.25
N PRO A 36 12.90 -9.40 10.42
CA PRO A 36 12.72 -8.64 9.20
C PRO A 36 11.78 -9.40 8.26
N ASN A 37 10.51 -8.98 8.18
CA ASN A 37 9.56 -9.42 7.16
C ASN A 37 9.86 -8.69 5.83
N CYS A 38 11.11 -8.77 5.39
CA CYS A 38 11.69 -7.97 4.32
C CYS A 38 11.40 -8.57 2.94
N GLU A 39 10.12 -8.65 2.57
CA GLU A 39 9.72 -8.98 1.21
C GLU A 39 9.65 -7.72 0.34
N HIS A 40 10.74 -7.46 -0.38
CA HIS A 40 10.89 -6.31 -1.28
C HIS A 40 10.46 -6.65 -2.70
N GLY A 41 9.86 -5.67 -3.39
CA GLY A 41 9.68 -5.72 -4.83
C GLY A 41 10.94 -5.26 -5.58
N ASP A 42 10.90 -5.31 -6.91
CA ASP A 42 11.90 -4.65 -7.78
C ASP A 42 11.94 -3.14 -7.53
N VAL A 43 10.79 -2.56 -7.12
CA VAL A 43 10.69 -1.23 -6.53
C VAL A 43 9.93 -1.35 -5.22
N THR A 44 10.47 -0.82 -4.13
CA THR A 44 9.77 -0.72 -2.85
C THR A 44 9.60 0.75 -2.48
N VAL A 45 8.34 1.21 -2.39
CA VAL A 45 7.94 2.53 -1.91
C VAL A 45 7.57 2.40 -0.44
N ASP A 46 8.43 2.93 0.42
CA ASP A 46 8.34 2.80 1.88
C ASP A 46 8.22 4.18 2.57
N LEU A 47 7.40 4.24 3.61
CA LEU A 47 7.21 5.41 4.48
C LEU A 47 8.33 5.56 5.52
N GLY A 48 8.84 4.45 6.07
CA GLY A 48 9.89 4.43 7.09
C GLY A 48 11.30 4.37 6.49
N GLY A 49 11.40 3.70 5.34
CA GLY A 49 12.54 3.73 4.42
C GLY A 49 13.74 2.97 4.95
N CYS A 50 13.86 1.70 4.55
CA CYS A 50 15.13 0.97 4.58
C CYS A 50 16.14 1.53 3.56
N ASP A 51 17.44 1.25 3.74
CA ASP A 51 18.49 1.69 2.79
C ASP A 51 18.32 1.07 1.39
N ASP A 52 17.64 -0.08 1.30
CA ASP A 52 17.35 -0.80 0.06
C ASP A 52 16.03 -0.34 -0.62
N CYS A 53 15.34 0.65 -0.02
CA CYS A 53 13.99 1.07 -0.41
C CYS A 53 14.03 2.42 -1.13
N LYS A 54 13.25 2.58 -2.21
CA LYS A 54 13.03 3.89 -2.83
C LYS A 54 12.09 4.70 -1.94
N ARG A 55 12.59 5.78 -1.35
CA ARG A 55 11.74 6.71 -0.59
C ARG A 55 10.92 7.58 -1.55
N MET A 56 9.61 7.49 -1.43
CA MET A 56 8.68 8.30 -2.21
C MET A 56 7.43 8.58 -1.37
N ASP A 57 6.99 9.85 -1.36
CA ASP A 57 5.67 10.20 -0.83
C ASP A 57 4.61 9.81 -1.87
N ILE A 58 3.72 8.87 -1.52
CA ILE A 58 2.61 8.46 -2.38
C ILE A 58 1.68 9.62 -2.76
N ASN A 59 1.68 10.71 -1.99
CA ASN A 59 0.88 11.90 -2.25
C ASN A 59 1.54 12.85 -3.27
N ASP A 60 2.83 12.68 -3.58
CA ASP A 60 3.52 13.47 -4.60
C ASP A 60 3.25 12.90 -5.99
N MET A 61 2.27 13.48 -6.69
CA MET A 61 1.89 13.08 -8.04
C MET A 61 3.02 13.22 -9.07
N SER A 62 4.01 14.08 -8.81
CA SER A 62 5.14 14.25 -9.72
C SER A 62 6.14 13.08 -9.62
N ALA A 63 6.35 12.54 -8.41
CA ALA A 63 7.22 11.38 -8.19
C ALA A 63 6.71 10.11 -8.90
N TRP A 64 5.39 9.97 -9.09
CA TRP A 64 4.81 8.87 -9.87
C TRP A 64 5.25 8.87 -11.34
N ASN A 65 5.65 10.01 -11.90
CA ASN A 65 6.09 10.10 -13.29
C ASN A 65 7.42 9.37 -13.56
N GLU A 66 8.15 9.00 -12.52
CA GLU A 66 9.36 8.17 -12.64
C GLU A 66 9.06 6.72 -13.03
N PHE A 67 7.79 6.30 -12.97
CA PHE A 67 7.36 4.95 -13.28
C PHE A 67 6.58 4.91 -14.59
N GLU A 68 6.95 3.96 -15.44
CA GLU A 68 6.30 3.72 -16.73
C GLU A 68 4.90 3.12 -16.56
N ASP A 69 4.03 3.42 -17.52
CA ASP A 69 2.67 2.90 -17.59
C ASP A 69 2.69 1.37 -17.80
N GLY A 70 1.89 0.64 -17.02
CA GLY A 70 1.74 -0.81 -17.17
C GLY A 70 2.97 -1.65 -16.85
N ALA A 71 4.07 -1.06 -16.37
CA ALA A 71 5.33 -1.75 -16.13
C ALA A 71 5.32 -2.68 -14.91
N PHE A 72 4.34 -2.51 -14.01
CA PHE A 72 4.35 -3.17 -12.70
C PHE A 72 3.13 -4.05 -12.42
N VAL A 73 3.32 -5.05 -11.55
CA VAL A 73 2.29 -5.53 -10.65
C VAL A 73 2.49 -4.79 -9.33
N VAL A 74 1.44 -4.17 -8.81
CA VAL A 74 1.52 -3.41 -7.56
C VAL A 74 0.97 -4.25 -6.42
N MET A 75 1.76 -4.40 -5.36
CA MET A 75 1.35 -4.98 -4.07
C MET A 75 1.39 -3.90 -3.00
N GLU A 76 0.35 -3.83 -2.18
CA GLU A 76 0.24 -2.82 -1.12
C GLU A 76 -0.04 -3.40 0.25
N THR A 77 0.55 -2.81 1.28
CA THR A 77 0.35 -3.21 2.69
C THR A 77 0.16 -2.01 3.60
N GLY A 78 -1.01 -1.36 3.53
CA GLY A 78 -1.46 -0.34 4.48
C GLY A 78 -0.91 1.08 4.31
N VAL A 79 0.11 1.29 3.47
CA VAL A 79 0.71 2.61 3.19
C VAL A 79 -0.29 3.56 2.54
N LEU A 80 -1.25 3.07 1.76
CA LEU A 80 -2.29 3.92 1.18
C LEU A 80 -3.20 4.52 2.24
N GLY A 81 -3.20 3.98 3.46
CA GLY A 81 -3.82 4.59 4.63
C GLY A 81 -3.39 6.04 4.90
N PHE A 82 -2.22 6.44 4.41
CA PHE A 82 -1.66 7.80 4.52
C PHE A 82 -2.02 8.71 3.35
N SER A 83 -2.80 8.23 2.38
CA SER A 83 -3.20 9.02 1.22
C SER A 83 -4.13 10.17 1.63
N LYS A 84 -3.79 11.39 1.19
CA LYS A 84 -4.61 12.60 1.32
C LYS A 84 -5.70 12.68 0.23
N ASP A 85 -5.49 11.97 -0.88
CA ASP A 85 -6.40 11.91 -2.03
C ASP A 85 -6.37 10.48 -2.62
N PRO A 86 -7.13 9.54 -2.02
CA PRO A 86 -7.08 8.13 -2.42
C PRO A 86 -7.42 7.91 -3.90
N GLU A 87 -8.28 8.75 -4.48
CA GLU A 87 -8.67 8.64 -5.89
C GLU A 87 -7.49 8.92 -6.83
N LYS A 88 -6.73 9.98 -6.59
CA LYS A 88 -5.55 10.29 -7.41
C LYS A 88 -4.46 9.24 -7.27
N VAL A 89 -4.18 8.80 -6.05
CA VAL A 89 -3.16 7.76 -5.80
C VAL A 89 -3.58 6.45 -6.48
N LEU A 90 -4.86 6.06 -6.35
CA LEU A 90 -5.40 4.88 -7.01
C LEU A 90 -5.33 5.00 -8.54
N GLY A 91 -5.54 6.21 -9.10
CA GLY A 91 -5.35 6.49 -10.51
C GLY A 91 -3.91 6.25 -10.98
N GLN A 92 -2.91 6.66 -10.19
CA GLN A 92 -1.50 6.39 -10.49
C GLN A 92 -1.18 4.91 -10.37
N ILE A 93 -1.68 4.21 -9.34
CA ILE A 93 -1.53 2.76 -9.20
C ILE A 93 -2.08 2.04 -10.42
N ARG A 94 -3.29 2.40 -10.86
CA ARG A 94 -3.91 1.81 -12.05
C ARG A 94 -3.07 2.06 -13.31
N ARG A 95 -2.51 3.27 -13.45
CA ARG A 95 -1.63 3.62 -14.59
C ARG A 95 -0.37 2.76 -14.61
N VAL A 96 0.42 2.78 -13.52
CA VAL A 96 1.70 2.06 -13.48
C VAL A 96 1.51 0.54 -13.47
N SER A 97 0.38 0.05 -12.94
CA SER A 97 0.09 -1.37 -12.92
C SER A 97 -0.53 -1.90 -14.20
N GLY A 98 -1.15 -1.03 -15.01
CA GLY A 98 -1.99 -1.43 -16.12
C GLY A 98 -3.18 -2.31 -15.69
N GLY A 99 -3.62 -2.16 -14.43
CA GLY A 99 -4.71 -2.94 -13.83
C GLY A 99 -4.29 -4.07 -12.89
N ASP A 100 -3.00 -4.38 -12.76
CA ASP A 100 -2.51 -5.45 -11.88
C ASP A 100 -2.20 -4.96 -10.46
N PHE A 101 -3.21 -4.94 -9.60
CA PHE A 101 -3.11 -4.42 -8.24
C PHE A 101 -3.67 -5.37 -7.18
N LEU A 102 -2.89 -5.55 -6.11
CA LEU A 102 -3.20 -6.34 -4.93
C LEU A 102 -2.91 -5.49 -3.68
N SER A 103 -3.81 -5.51 -2.70
CA SER A 103 -3.67 -4.79 -1.44
C SER A 103 -4.06 -5.71 -0.29
N ALA A 104 -3.15 -5.90 0.67
CA ALA A 104 -3.43 -6.65 1.90
C ALA A 104 -4.40 -5.89 2.83
N GLY A 105 -4.61 -4.60 2.57
CA GLY A 105 -5.41 -3.72 3.40
C GLY A 105 -4.66 -3.26 4.65
N GLY A 106 -5.38 -2.57 5.53
CA GLY A 106 -4.87 -2.10 6.81
C GLY A 106 -5.46 -2.87 8.00
N ASN A 107 -4.96 -2.54 9.19
CA ASN A 107 -5.50 -3.07 10.44
C ASN A 107 -6.99 -2.73 10.61
N ARG A 108 -7.77 -3.67 11.15
CA ARG A 108 -9.23 -3.55 11.30
C ARG A 108 -9.70 -3.74 12.73
N GLY A 109 -10.89 -3.20 13.01
CA GLY A 109 -11.58 -3.39 14.28
C GLY A 109 -11.84 -2.07 14.99
N LEU A 110 -12.97 -2.00 15.71
CA LEU A 110 -13.48 -0.77 16.30
C LEU A 110 -12.47 -0.02 17.18
N LEU A 111 -11.71 -0.75 18.00
CA LEU A 111 -10.71 -0.17 18.88
C LEU A 111 -9.55 0.47 18.09
N TRP A 112 -9.10 -0.19 17.03
CA TRP A 112 -8.11 0.36 16.11
C TRP A 112 -8.65 1.59 15.39
N GLU A 113 -9.82 1.45 14.76
CA GLU A 113 -10.43 2.48 13.93
C GLU A 113 -10.75 3.78 14.68
N MET A 114 -11.05 3.66 15.98
CA MET A 114 -11.38 4.80 16.83
C MET A 114 -10.17 5.41 17.56
N TYR A 115 -9.22 4.58 18.02
CA TYR A 115 -8.24 5.02 19.02
C TYR A 115 -6.79 4.60 18.74
N LEU A 116 -6.51 3.31 18.51
CA LEU A 116 -5.12 2.81 18.48
C LEU A 116 -4.33 3.29 17.26
N TYR A 117 -4.99 3.63 16.16
CA TYR A 117 -4.28 4.13 14.99
C TYR A 117 -3.41 5.36 15.29
N LYS A 118 -3.84 6.21 16.25
CA LYS A 118 -3.09 7.41 16.67
C LYS A 118 -1.80 7.10 17.44
N THR A 119 -1.72 5.93 18.09
CA THR A 119 -0.49 5.49 18.76
C THR A 119 0.50 4.92 17.76
N TYR A 120 0.00 4.43 16.61
CA TYR A 120 0.84 4.02 15.50
C TYR A 120 1.34 5.22 14.69
N SER A 121 0.44 6.08 14.19
CA SER A 121 0.81 7.34 13.55
C SER A 121 -0.33 8.36 13.59
N LYS A 122 0.01 9.63 13.81
CA LYS A 122 -0.94 10.74 13.75
C LYS A 122 -1.29 11.15 12.31
N GLU A 123 -0.51 10.68 11.34
CA GLU A 123 -0.68 11.00 9.92
C GLU A 123 -1.50 9.95 9.17
N LEU A 124 -1.80 8.81 9.81
CA LEU A 124 -2.63 7.76 9.22
C LEU A 124 -4.10 8.23 9.17
N ILE A 125 -4.69 8.23 7.95
CA ILE A 125 -6.02 8.79 7.68
C ILE A 125 -7.06 7.68 7.52
N TYR A 126 -6.70 6.58 6.89
CA TYR A 126 -7.61 5.49 6.53
C TYR A 126 -7.07 4.13 6.98
N SER A 127 -7.99 3.20 7.23
CA SER A 127 -7.71 1.77 7.16
C SER A 127 -8.31 1.22 5.87
N MET A 128 -7.48 0.58 5.04
CA MET A 128 -7.86 0.08 3.72
C MET A 128 -8.47 -1.32 3.80
N ASP A 129 -9.41 -1.64 2.94
CA ASP A 129 -9.91 -3.01 2.77
C ASP A 129 -8.88 -3.80 1.95
N PRO A 130 -8.75 -5.13 2.16
CA PRO A 130 -8.04 -5.97 1.23
C PRO A 130 -8.68 -5.86 -0.16
N PHE A 131 -7.86 -5.96 -1.20
CA PHE A 131 -8.31 -5.81 -2.58
C PHE A 131 -7.47 -6.66 -3.53
N ASP A 132 -8.13 -7.29 -4.50
CA ASP A 132 -7.51 -8.03 -5.57
C ASP A 132 -8.20 -7.70 -6.91
N SER A 133 -7.53 -6.95 -7.77
CA SER A 133 -8.02 -6.53 -9.09
C SER A 133 -8.49 -7.66 -10.00
N ARG A 134 -8.13 -8.92 -9.72
CA ARG A 134 -8.60 -10.10 -10.47
C ARG A 134 -10.06 -10.44 -10.19
N VAL A 135 -10.57 -10.07 -9.01
CA VAL A 135 -11.92 -10.43 -8.53
C VAL A 135 -12.72 -9.24 -8.04
N ASP A 136 -12.05 -8.18 -7.59
CA ASP A 136 -12.65 -6.97 -7.05
C ASP A 136 -12.69 -5.84 -8.08
N VAL A 137 -13.80 -5.11 -8.08
CA VAL A 137 -14.03 -3.94 -8.96
C VAL A 137 -13.89 -2.62 -8.19
N TYR A 138 -13.94 -2.67 -6.86
CA TYR A 138 -13.94 -1.48 -6.02
C TYR A 138 -12.89 -1.57 -4.94
N TYR A 139 -12.05 -0.54 -4.85
CA TYR A 139 -11.14 -0.31 -3.74
C TYR A 139 -11.83 0.55 -2.68
N SER A 140 -11.75 0.15 -1.42
CA SER A 140 -12.45 0.84 -0.33
C SER A 140 -11.62 0.93 0.94
N GLY A 141 -12.06 1.80 1.84
CA GLY A 141 -11.46 1.97 3.14
C GLY A 141 -12.34 2.77 4.09
N ILE A 142 -12.00 2.72 5.37
CA ILE A 142 -12.67 3.46 6.44
C ILE A 142 -11.76 4.60 6.89
N ARG A 143 -12.32 5.80 7.02
CA ARG A 143 -11.64 6.93 7.61
C ARG A 143 -11.50 6.74 9.11
N LEU A 144 -10.30 6.86 9.63
CA LEU A 144 -9.99 6.64 11.03
C LEU A 144 -10.46 7.83 11.89
N GLY A 145 -10.98 7.54 13.09
CA GLY A 145 -11.49 8.54 14.03
C GLY A 145 -12.69 9.36 13.57
N ARG A 146 -13.28 9.09 12.39
CA ARG A 146 -14.49 9.74 11.86
C ARG A 146 -15.32 8.70 11.12
N LYS A 147 -16.60 8.52 11.48
CA LYS A 147 -17.51 7.58 10.79
C LYS A 147 -17.68 7.97 9.31
N GLY A 148 -16.92 7.34 8.43
CA GLY A 148 -17.04 7.51 6.98
C GLY A 148 -16.19 6.49 6.26
N SER A 149 -16.68 5.98 5.15
CA SER A 149 -15.94 5.10 4.24
C SER A 149 -15.85 5.75 2.87
N PHE A 150 -14.90 5.29 2.08
CA PHE A 150 -14.87 5.57 0.65
C PHE A 150 -14.95 4.26 -0.12
N ARG A 151 -15.40 4.36 -1.37
CA ARG A 151 -15.43 3.26 -2.33
C ARG A 151 -15.19 3.83 -3.71
N LEU A 152 -14.07 3.43 -4.32
CA LEU A 152 -13.59 3.93 -5.60
C LEU A 152 -13.55 2.76 -6.58
N LYS A 153 -13.97 3.00 -7.82
CA LYS A 153 -13.88 1.97 -8.86
C LYS A 153 -12.43 1.82 -9.31
N PHE A 154 -11.89 0.62 -9.20
CA PHE A 154 -10.58 0.25 -9.73
C PHE A 154 -10.65 -0.33 -11.13
#